data_AF-A0A1G7ZMA6-F1
#
_entry.id   AF-A0A1G7ZMA6-F1
#
_cell.length_a   1.000
_cell.length_b   1.000
_cell.length_c   1.000
_cell.angle_alpha   90.00
_cell.angle_beta   90.00
_cell.angle_gamma   90.00
#
_symmetry.space_group_name_H-M   'P 1'
#
loop_
_entity.id
_entity.type
_entity.pdbx_description
1 polymer ?
#
loop_
_entity_poly.entity_id
_entity_poly.type
_entity_poly.pdbx_seq_one_letter_code
_entity_poly.pdbx_strand_id
1 'polypeptide(L)'
;MVLFISVFIVLAIVSFFVSVFLVFDKYNTYGFKLFKNNSKIIIFSLFLTSICSILLVFALYKTDFLLNNADRIKTDYSNIGAYGDLIGGILNPVVAFIGIIAASLAFYVQYKANTQVQKQFQIQQFESQFYKMLDLHKENITEMKVTFFDHITSEDFKIETNEKIESAKTLHSSEIFRSVEGRKLFHGMVGELEAIIQVVIEESNKYLGKDVSNYPNIYEHLLNYAYRIFFFGLGSEQASIRSYFQMIEAETIFHLLRIQKKFYERHKLGAVNRQSGHQFSFYPFEGHESRLSHYYRNLYAIVKMITAKHNGEYGTKDYFIARNYLKILRAQLSNSEQHLLYLNYRIGFGKDWNSIKPRNTNYLTTYRMIHNIPVDRITIPESPRKHFEAYIKGNEVSRKDTLFEWGDYD
;
A
#
# COMPACT_ATOMS: atom_id res chain seq x y z
N MET A 1 22.91 39.70 -48.37
CA MET A 1 24.14 39.24 -47.68
C MET A 1 24.35 39.96 -46.34
N VAL A 2 24.31 41.31 -46.32
CA VAL A 2 24.45 42.14 -45.11
C VAL A 2 23.51 41.74 -43.96
N LEU A 3 22.23 41.45 -44.24
CA LEU A 3 21.25 41.01 -43.24
C LEU A 3 21.58 39.63 -42.62
N PHE A 4 22.14 38.71 -43.41
CA PHE A 4 22.57 37.41 -42.88
C PHE A 4 23.83 37.55 -42.02
N ILE A 5 24.79 38.38 -42.46
CA ILE A 5 26.00 38.69 -41.69
C ILE A 5 25.64 39.30 -40.35
N SER A 6 24.71 40.26 -40.30
CA SER A 6 24.29 40.89 -39.06
C SER A 6 23.58 39.92 -38.11
N VAL A 7 22.71 39.03 -38.61
CA VAL A 7 22.04 38.01 -37.78
C VAL A 7 23.05 37.03 -37.16
N PHE A 8 24.02 36.54 -37.93
CA PHE A 8 25.02 35.61 -37.39
C PHE A 8 26.01 36.26 -36.43
N ILE A 9 26.34 37.55 -36.63
CA ILE A 9 27.11 38.32 -35.65
C ILE A 9 26.35 38.42 -34.33
N VAL A 10 25.05 38.75 -34.37
CA VAL A 10 24.21 38.82 -33.17
C VAL A 10 24.14 37.46 -32.47
N LEU A 11 23.93 36.37 -33.20
CA LEU A 11 23.92 35.02 -32.64
C LEU A 11 25.27 34.64 -32.00
N ALA A 12 26.39 34.96 -32.64
CA ALA A 12 27.73 34.69 -32.12
C ALA A 12 27.98 35.44 -30.80
N ILE A 13 27.61 36.72 -30.76
CA ILE A 13 27.72 37.61 -29.60
C ILE A 13 26.84 37.09 -28.47
N VAL A 14 25.56 36.84 -28.73
CA VAL A 14 24.61 36.36 -27.72
C VAL A 14 25.07 35.01 -27.15
N SER A 15 25.46 34.05 -28.00
CA SER A 15 25.95 32.75 -27.53
C SER A 15 27.22 32.88 -26.69
N PHE A 16 28.16 33.75 -27.09
CA PHE A 16 29.38 34.02 -26.33
C PHE A 16 29.07 34.62 -24.95
N PHE A 17 28.29 35.69 -24.90
CA PHE A 17 27.96 36.36 -23.65
C PHE A 17 27.15 35.47 -22.70
N VAL A 18 26.21 34.67 -23.22
CA VAL A 18 25.48 33.68 -22.42
C VAL A 18 26.43 32.61 -21.88
N SER A 19 27.40 32.14 -22.67
CA SER A 19 28.39 31.15 -22.21
C SER A 19 29.27 31.71 -21.08
N VAL A 20 29.73 32.96 -21.20
CA VAL A 20 30.54 33.66 -20.19
C VAL A 20 29.71 33.90 -18.93
N PHE A 21 28.46 34.35 -19.07
CA PHE A 21 27.55 34.56 -17.95
C PHE A 21 27.34 33.27 -17.15
N LEU A 22 27.10 32.13 -17.81
CA LEU A 22 26.93 30.83 -17.15
C LEU A 22 28.21 30.34 -16.44
N VAL A 23 29.39 30.71 -16.93
CA VAL A 23 30.67 30.45 -16.24
C VAL A 23 30.78 31.28 -14.96
N PHE A 24 30.40 32.56 -15.00
CA PHE A 24 30.42 33.44 -13.83
C PHE A 24 29.34 33.11 -12.81
N ASP A 25 28.13 32.76 -13.24
CA ASP A 25 27.02 32.35 -12.37
C ASP A 25 27.38 31.10 -11.56
N LYS A 26 28.15 30.17 -12.14
CA LYS A 26 28.71 29.01 -11.42
C LYS A 26 29.63 29.39 -10.24
N TYR A 27 30.26 30.56 -10.29
CA TYR A 27 31.13 31.07 -9.21
C TYR A 27 30.37 31.97 -8.22
N ASN A 28 29.18 32.45 -8.57
CA ASN A 28 28.40 33.34 -7.72
C ASN A 28 27.41 32.52 -6.86
N THR A 29 27.54 32.58 -5.55
CA THR A 29 26.86 31.68 -4.58
C THR A 29 25.33 31.85 -4.52
N TYR A 30 24.74 32.77 -5.30
CA TYR A 30 23.31 33.13 -5.20
C TYR A 30 22.49 33.03 -6.51
N GLY A 31 23.03 32.46 -7.59
CA GLY A 31 22.31 32.36 -8.87
C GLY A 31 21.79 30.94 -9.19
N PHE A 32 20.48 30.84 -9.40
CA PHE A 32 19.73 29.75 -10.08
C PHE A 32 20.22 28.29 -9.94
N LYS A 33 19.53 27.54 -9.07
CA LYS A 33 19.67 26.08 -8.84
C LYS A 33 19.41 25.17 -10.07
N LEU A 34 19.09 25.72 -11.25
CA LEU A 34 18.61 25.00 -12.43
C LEU A 34 19.70 24.27 -13.24
N PHE A 35 20.98 24.60 -13.09
CA PHE A 35 22.05 24.08 -13.97
C PHE A 35 23.19 23.30 -13.29
N LYS A 36 23.04 22.89 -12.03
CA LYS A 36 24.16 22.37 -11.22
C LYS A 36 24.79 21.07 -11.76
N ASN A 37 24.04 20.20 -12.45
CA ASN A 37 24.55 18.89 -12.87
C ASN A 37 25.06 18.81 -14.32
N ASN A 38 24.56 19.63 -15.25
CA ASN A 38 24.93 19.58 -16.68
C ASN A 38 25.65 20.85 -17.21
N SER A 39 25.98 21.79 -16.32
CA SER A 39 26.55 23.11 -16.70
C SER A 39 27.78 23.04 -17.59
N LYS A 40 28.70 22.09 -17.38
CA LYS A 40 29.94 21.98 -18.18
C LYS A 40 29.67 21.67 -19.65
N ILE A 41 28.72 20.79 -19.95
CA ILE A 41 28.38 20.37 -21.31
C ILE A 41 27.68 21.51 -22.05
N ILE A 42 26.77 22.22 -21.36
CA ILE A 42 26.02 23.34 -21.92
C ILE A 42 26.93 24.54 -22.20
N ILE A 43 27.86 24.84 -21.30
CA ILE A 43 28.86 25.90 -21.51
C ILE A 43 29.76 25.55 -22.71
N PHE A 44 30.21 24.29 -22.80
CA PHE A 44 31.04 23.84 -23.92
C PHE A 44 30.30 23.90 -25.26
N SER A 45 29.03 23.51 -25.31
CA SER A 45 28.24 23.57 -26.55
C SER A 45 27.99 25.01 -26.99
N LEU A 46 27.65 25.93 -26.08
CA LEU A 46 27.47 27.35 -26.38
C LEU A 46 28.75 28.04 -26.86
N PHE A 47 29.89 27.64 -26.31
CA PHE A 47 31.19 28.13 -26.75
C PHE A 47 31.50 27.63 -28.18
N LEU A 48 31.26 26.35 -28.45
CA LEU A 48 31.45 25.76 -29.77
C LEU A 48 30.52 26.39 -30.81
N THR A 49 29.25 26.64 -30.48
CA THR A 49 28.32 27.32 -31.39
C THR A 49 28.76 28.75 -31.69
N SER A 50 29.28 29.48 -30.69
CA SER A 50 29.82 30.83 -30.90
C SER A 50 30.99 30.83 -31.89
N ILE A 51 31.95 29.91 -31.73
CA ILE A 51 33.08 29.75 -32.66
C ILE A 51 32.59 29.46 -34.08
N CYS A 52 31.66 28.51 -34.23
CA CYS A 52 31.09 28.17 -35.54
C CYS A 52 30.38 29.37 -36.19
N SER A 53 29.63 30.16 -35.42
CA SER A 53 28.97 31.37 -35.93
C SER A 53 29.98 32.43 -36.38
N ILE A 54 31.09 32.63 -35.65
CA ILE A 54 32.15 33.57 -36.03
C ILE A 54 32.84 33.15 -37.34
N LEU A 55 33.17 31.86 -37.47
CA LEU A 55 33.78 31.33 -38.69
C LEU A 55 32.85 31.50 -39.91
N LEU A 56 31.54 31.31 -39.72
CA LEU A 56 30.55 31.49 -40.77
C LEU A 56 30.40 32.96 -41.20
N VAL A 57 30.44 33.89 -40.25
CA VAL A 57 30.46 35.34 -40.54
C VAL A 57 31.70 35.71 -41.38
N PHE A 58 32.87 35.20 -41.00
CA PHE A 58 34.11 35.46 -41.73
C PHE A 58 34.05 34.91 -43.17
N ALA A 59 33.53 33.70 -43.35
CA ALA A 59 33.29 33.12 -44.67
C ALA A 59 32.35 33.99 -45.51
N LEU A 60 31.19 34.38 -44.97
CA LEU A 60 30.23 35.24 -45.67
C LEU A 60 30.83 36.60 -46.05
N TYR A 61 31.60 37.23 -45.15
CA TYR A 61 32.26 38.51 -45.43
C TYR A 61 33.30 38.39 -46.56
N LYS A 62 34.11 37.33 -46.54
CA LYS A 62 35.08 37.08 -47.62
C LYS A 62 34.38 36.83 -48.95
N THR A 63 33.31 36.06 -48.97
CA THR A 63 32.53 35.81 -50.19
C THR A 63 31.91 37.10 -50.73
N ASP A 64 31.35 37.96 -49.88
CA ASP A 64 30.80 39.27 -50.28
C ASP A 64 31.88 40.19 -50.90
N PHE A 65 33.05 40.25 -50.25
CA PHE A 65 34.19 41.03 -50.75
C PHE A 65 34.68 40.55 -52.12
N LEU A 66 34.74 39.23 -52.32
CA LEU A 66 35.15 38.62 -53.59
C LEU A 66 34.14 38.89 -54.71
N LEU A 67 32.84 38.77 -54.43
CA LEU A 67 31.77 39.04 -55.41
C LEU A 67 31.74 40.51 -55.85
N ASN A 68 31.91 41.45 -54.92
CA ASN A 68 31.82 42.89 -55.19
C ASN A 68 33.11 43.50 -55.77
N ASN A 69 34.25 42.81 -55.71
CA ASN A 69 35.54 43.28 -56.22
C ASN A 69 36.16 42.33 -57.26
N ALA A 70 35.34 41.53 -57.95
CA ALA A 70 35.78 40.49 -58.88
C ALA A 70 36.84 41.00 -59.90
N ASP A 71 36.64 42.21 -60.45
CA ASP A 71 37.51 42.81 -61.47
C ASP A 71 38.89 43.26 -60.95
N ARG A 72 39.04 43.44 -59.62
CA ARG A 72 40.29 43.91 -58.99
C ARG A 72 41.21 42.78 -58.55
N ILE A 73 40.80 41.53 -58.73
CA ILE A 73 41.51 40.38 -58.22
C ILE A 73 42.27 39.70 -59.36
N LYS A 74 43.60 39.84 -59.37
CA LYS A 74 44.51 39.22 -60.35
C LYS A 74 44.84 37.74 -60.06
N THR A 75 44.20 37.14 -59.07
CA THR A 75 44.49 35.78 -58.59
C THR A 75 43.71 34.77 -59.42
N ASP A 76 44.40 33.78 -60.01
CA ASP A 76 43.74 32.71 -60.76
C ASP A 76 43.05 31.72 -59.79
N TYR A 77 41.74 31.87 -59.64
CA TYR A 77 40.92 31.05 -58.77
C TYR A 77 40.59 29.67 -59.35
N SER A 78 40.94 29.38 -60.61
CA SER A 78 40.68 28.07 -61.23
C SER A 78 41.33 26.93 -60.45
N ASN A 79 42.56 27.15 -59.97
CA ASN A 79 43.29 26.19 -59.15
C ASN A 79 42.76 26.13 -57.71
N ILE A 80 42.33 27.26 -57.15
CA ILE A 80 41.81 27.33 -55.76
C ILE A 80 40.49 26.58 -55.62
N GLY A 81 39.60 26.68 -56.62
CA GLY A 81 38.36 25.90 -56.67
C GLY A 81 38.65 24.39 -56.66
N ALA A 82 39.57 23.93 -57.49
CA ALA A 82 39.97 22.52 -57.54
C ALA A 82 40.59 22.01 -56.21
N TYR A 83 41.40 22.83 -55.52
CA TYR A 83 41.90 22.49 -54.19
C TYR A 83 40.79 22.44 -53.15
N GLY A 84 39.81 23.37 -53.22
CA GLY A 84 38.62 23.37 -52.37
C GLY A 84 37.76 22.12 -52.57
N ASP A 85 37.54 21.71 -53.82
CA ASP A 85 36.81 20.50 -54.17
C ASP A 85 37.53 19.22 -53.71
N LEU A 86 38.87 19.18 -53.78
CA LEU A 86 39.67 18.08 -53.25
C LEU A 86 39.57 18.00 -51.72
N ILE A 87 39.71 19.12 -51.01
CA ILE A 87 39.58 19.18 -49.56
C ILE A 87 38.16 18.82 -49.13
N GLY A 88 37.14 19.39 -49.76
CA GLY A 88 35.73 19.10 -49.49
C GLY A 88 35.35 17.66 -49.81
N GLY A 89 35.84 17.11 -50.92
CA GLY A 89 35.63 15.72 -51.32
C GLY A 89 36.23 14.71 -50.34
N ILE A 90 37.34 15.04 -49.67
CA ILE A 90 37.96 14.20 -48.63
C ILE A 90 37.30 14.43 -47.26
N LEU A 91 37.08 15.69 -46.87
CA LEU A 91 36.59 16.02 -45.53
C LEU A 91 35.10 15.75 -45.34
N ASN A 92 34.26 15.97 -46.35
CA ASN A 92 32.81 15.81 -46.21
C ASN A 92 32.43 14.36 -45.82
N PRO A 93 32.95 13.30 -46.47
CA PRO A 93 32.70 11.92 -46.02
C PRO A 93 33.21 11.63 -44.61
N VAL A 94 34.36 12.19 -44.21
CA VAL A 94 34.92 12.01 -42.87
C VAL A 94 34.03 12.65 -41.81
N VAL A 95 33.62 13.90 -42.02
CA VAL A 95 32.70 14.62 -41.13
C VAL A 95 31.33 13.94 -41.08
N ALA A 96 30.83 13.46 -42.23
CA ALA A 96 29.58 12.70 -42.29
C ALA A 96 29.67 11.40 -41.49
N PHE A 97 30.79 10.66 -41.59
CA PHE A 97 31.02 9.44 -40.83
C PHE A 97 31.10 9.70 -39.32
N ILE A 98 31.80 10.77 -38.90
CA ILE A 98 31.80 11.22 -37.50
C ILE A 98 30.37 11.57 -37.04
N GLY A 99 29.59 12.24 -37.89
CA GLY A 99 28.19 12.55 -37.64
C GLY A 99 27.32 11.31 -37.44
N ILE A 100 27.51 10.27 -38.27
CA ILE A 100 26.81 8.99 -38.13
C ILE A 100 27.17 8.32 -36.80
N ILE A 101 28.47 8.25 -36.45
CA ILE A 101 28.92 7.68 -35.17
C ILE A 101 28.31 8.45 -33.98
N ALA A 102 28.34 9.78 -34.03
CA ALA A 102 27.77 10.62 -32.99
C ALA A 102 26.25 10.41 -32.85
N ALA A 103 25.53 10.32 -33.97
CA ALA A 103 24.10 10.02 -33.99
C ALA A 103 23.81 8.63 -33.42
N SER A 104 24.55 7.59 -33.84
CA SER A 104 24.42 6.23 -33.29
C SER A 104 24.66 6.19 -31.78
N LEU A 105 25.66 6.92 -31.29
CA LEU A 105 25.91 7.03 -29.85
C LEU A 105 24.77 7.73 -29.11
N ALA A 106 24.24 8.82 -29.67
CA ALA A 106 23.10 9.53 -29.11
C ALA A 106 21.86 8.62 -29.02
N PHE A 107 21.55 7.88 -30.08
CA PHE A 107 20.46 6.90 -30.08
C PHE A 107 20.68 5.78 -29.06
N TYR A 108 21.91 5.29 -28.90
CA TYR A 108 22.21 4.28 -27.89
C TYR A 108 21.98 4.80 -26.46
N VAL A 109 22.42 6.02 -26.16
CA VAL A 109 22.17 6.67 -24.87
C VAL A 109 20.66 6.87 -24.64
N GLN A 110 19.92 7.30 -25.67
CA GLN A 110 18.47 7.46 -25.61
C GLN A 110 17.75 6.12 -25.40
N TYR A 111 18.18 5.06 -26.07
CA TYR A 111 17.64 3.71 -25.88
C TYR A 111 17.83 3.26 -24.42
N LYS A 112 19.03 3.44 -23.86
CA LYS A 112 19.32 3.12 -22.46
C LYS A 112 18.46 3.94 -21.49
N ALA A 113 18.28 5.23 -21.75
CA ALA A 113 17.41 6.10 -20.96
C ALA A 113 15.94 5.63 -21.03
N ASN A 114 15.45 5.28 -22.22
CA ASN A 114 14.09 4.75 -22.41
C ASN A 114 13.89 3.42 -21.65
N THR A 115 14.88 2.53 -21.63
CA THR A 115 14.81 1.30 -20.81
C THR A 115 14.70 1.62 -19.31
N GLN A 116 15.42 2.64 -18.82
CA GLN A 116 15.31 3.08 -17.43
C GLN A 116 13.94 3.68 -17.13
N VAL A 117 13.41 4.52 -18.03
CA VAL A 117 12.07 5.11 -17.91
C VAL A 117 10.99 4.02 -17.89
N GLN A 118 11.08 3.00 -18.75
CA GLN A 118 10.13 1.88 -18.75
C GLN A 118 10.13 1.12 -17.42
N LYS A 119 11.31 0.87 -16.85
CA LYS A 119 11.41 0.24 -15.51
C LYS A 119 10.82 1.12 -14.41
N GLN A 120 11.07 2.42 -14.44
CA GLN A 120 10.47 3.36 -13.49
C GLN A 120 8.94 3.41 -13.62
N PHE A 121 8.42 3.39 -14.84
CA PHE A 121 6.99 3.36 -15.10
C PHE A 121 6.32 2.11 -14.51
N GLN A 122 6.94 0.93 -14.65
CA GLN A 122 6.45 -0.30 -14.04
C GLN A 122 6.38 -0.21 -12.51
N ILE A 123 7.42 0.36 -11.88
CA ILE A 123 7.44 0.58 -10.42
C ILE A 123 6.32 1.55 -10.01
N GLN A 124 6.18 2.69 -10.71
CA GLN A 124 5.13 3.67 -10.42
C GLN A 124 3.72 3.09 -10.59
N GLN A 125 3.51 2.27 -11.62
CA GLN A 125 2.22 1.62 -11.84
C GLN A 125 1.89 0.63 -10.71
N PHE A 126 2.87 -0.18 -10.29
CA PHE A 126 2.73 -1.05 -9.13
C PHE A 126 2.43 -0.27 -7.85
N GLU A 127 3.18 0.79 -7.56
CA GLU A 127 2.97 1.62 -6.38
C GLU A 127 1.59 2.29 -6.40
N SER A 128 1.17 2.82 -7.54
CA SER A 128 -0.15 3.42 -7.71
C SER A 128 -1.27 2.40 -7.46
N GLN A 129 -1.16 1.18 -8.01
CA GLN A 129 -2.11 0.09 -7.74
C GLN A 129 -2.11 -0.30 -6.25
N PHE A 130 -0.95 -0.44 -5.63
CA PHE A 130 -0.82 -0.74 -4.21
C PHE A 130 -1.51 0.30 -3.33
N TYR A 131 -1.20 1.58 -3.52
CA TYR A 131 -1.81 2.65 -2.74
C TYR A 131 -3.32 2.74 -3.01
N LYS A 132 -3.78 2.52 -4.25
CA LYS A 132 -5.21 2.49 -4.54
C LYS A 132 -5.93 1.33 -3.82
N MET A 133 -5.35 0.14 -3.78
CA MET A 133 -5.94 -0.98 -3.03
C MET A 133 -5.89 -0.73 -1.52
N LEU A 134 -4.83 -0.07 -1.02
CA LEU A 134 -4.72 0.33 0.38
C LEU A 134 -5.82 1.33 0.75
N ASP A 135 -6.12 2.29 -0.12
CA ASP A 135 -7.22 3.24 0.08
C ASP A 135 -8.57 2.54 0.05
N LEU A 136 -8.82 1.64 -0.91
CA LEU A 136 -10.04 0.81 -0.94
C LEU A 136 -10.19 -0.04 0.33
N HIS A 137 -9.07 -0.53 0.89
CA HIS A 137 -9.10 -1.26 2.16
C HIS A 137 -9.51 -0.37 3.33
N LYS A 138 -9.03 0.87 3.39
CA LYS A 138 -9.47 1.86 4.38
C LYS A 138 -10.94 2.22 4.19
N GLU A 139 -11.37 2.43 2.95
CA GLU A 139 -12.78 2.70 2.60
C GLU A 139 -13.69 1.57 3.10
N ASN A 140 -13.34 0.30 2.82
CA ASN A 140 -14.06 -0.86 3.34
C ASN A 140 -14.20 -0.83 4.87
N ILE A 141 -13.14 -0.46 5.60
CA ILE A 141 -13.19 -0.36 7.07
C ILE A 141 -14.10 0.79 7.50
N THR A 142 -14.01 1.96 6.85
CA THR A 142 -14.83 3.13 7.21
C THR A 142 -16.32 2.91 6.94
N GLU A 143 -16.66 2.13 5.91
CA GLU A 143 -18.04 1.79 5.58
C GLU A 143 -18.64 0.74 6.52
N MET A 144 -17.81 -0.01 7.25
CA MET A 144 -18.31 -0.98 8.23
C MET A 144 -19.02 -0.28 9.38
N LYS A 145 -20.30 -0.59 9.49
CA LYS A 145 -21.15 -0.21 10.62
C LYS A 145 -22.07 -1.33 11.03
N VAL A 146 -22.35 -1.40 12.33
CA VAL A 146 -23.45 -2.19 12.89
C VAL A 146 -24.36 -1.24 13.64
N THR A 147 -25.58 -1.10 13.14
CA THR A 147 -26.64 -0.28 13.74
C THR A 147 -27.52 -1.14 14.62
N PHE A 148 -27.84 -0.64 15.81
CA PHE A 148 -28.75 -1.29 16.74
C PHE A 148 -29.62 -0.26 17.47
N PHE A 149 -30.77 -0.71 17.94
CA PHE A 149 -31.71 0.12 18.69
C PHE A 149 -31.22 0.32 20.13
N ASP A 150 -31.30 1.55 20.62
CA ASP A 150 -31.08 1.90 22.02
C ASP A 150 -32.11 2.93 22.49
N HIS A 151 -32.40 2.96 23.79
CA HIS A 151 -33.31 3.94 24.38
C HIS A 151 -32.52 4.97 25.22
N ILE A 152 -32.92 6.23 25.11
CA ILE A 152 -32.34 7.33 25.90
C ILE A 152 -32.64 7.10 27.38
N THR A 153 -31.61 7.17 28.22
CA THR A 153 -31.78 7.31 29.68
C THR A 153 -31.63 8.77 30.09
N SER A 154 -32.29 9.18 31.17
CA SER A 154 -32.21 10.56 31.70
C SER A 154 -30.78 11.03 32.05
N GLU A 155 -29.80 10.11 32.10
CA GLU A 155 -28.38 10.43 32.30
C GLU A 155 -27.63 10.80 31.01
N ASP A 156 -28.10 10.37 29.83
CA ASP A 156 -27.48 10.71 28.53
C ASP A 156 -27.63 12.22 28.19
N PHE A 157 -28.45 12.95 28.95
CA PHE A 157 -28.66 14.41 28.87
C PHE A 157 -27.81 15.24 29.85
N LYS A 158 -26.91 14.64 30.65
CA LYS A 158 -25.91 15.40 31.43
C LYS A 158 -24.80 15.92 30.50
N ILE A 159 -25.17 16.80 29.58
CA ILE A 159 -24.24 17.70 28.93
C ILE A 159 -23.88 18.74 29.99
N GLU A 160 -22.59 18.84 30.34
CA GLU A 160 -22.06 19.96 31.12
C GLU A 160 -22.24 21.25 30.32
N THR A 161 -23.42 21.85 30.40
CA THR A 161 -23.60 23.27 30.15
C THR A 161 -23.83 23.93 31.51
N ASN A 162 -22.89 24.77 31.91
CA ASN A 162 -23.12 25.79 32.92
C ASN A 162 -24.27 26.66 32.43
N GLU A 163 -25.49 26.33 32.86
CA GLU A 163 -26.61 27.22 33.21
C GLU A 163 -27.93 26.46 33.15
N LYS A 164 -28.62 26.46 34.29
CA LYS A 164 -30.05 26.16 34.52
C LYS A 164 -30.60 24.84 33.96
N ILE A 165 -30.73 23.89 34.88
CA ILE A 165 -31.55 22.68 34.76
C ILE A 165 -33.02 23.10 34.68
N GLU A 166 -33.55 23.25 33.47
CA GLU A 166 -34.99 23.09 33.23
C GLU A 166 -35.25 21.61 32.95
N SER A 167 -35.93 20.98 33.90
CA SER A 167 -36.36 19.60 33.82
C SER A 167 -37.34 19.44 32.66
N ALA A 168 -36.87 18.96 31.52
CA ALA A 168 -37.73 18.50 30.43
C ALA A 168 -38.52 17.27 30.92
N LYS A 169 -39.67 17.53 31.54
CA LYS A 169 -40.57 16.56 32.15
C LYS A 169 -41.43 15.77 31.15
N THR A 170 -41.04 15.73 29.88
CA THR A 170 -41.79 15.05 28.82
C THR A 170 -40.84 14.64 27.71
N LEU A 171 -40.29 13.42 27.79
CA LEU A 171 -39.69 12.75 26.64
C LEU A 171 -40.35 11.37 26.55
N HIS A 172 -41.38 11.29 25.71
CA HIS A 172 -41.86 10.03 25.18
C HIS A 172 -40.69 9.33 24.49
N SER A 173 -40.55 8.03 24.74
CA SER A 173 -39.53 7.14 24.19
C SER A 173 -39.25 7.39 22.70
N SER A 174 -38.22 8.16 22.39
CA SER A 174 -37.64 8.21 21.06
C SER A 174 -36.57 7.13 20.99
N GLU A 175 -36.86 6.05 20.27
CA GLU A 175 -35.86 5.06 19.88
C GLU A 175 -34.74 5.78 19.13
N ILE A 176 -33.48 5.63 19.57
CA ILE A 176 -32.31 6.13 18.84
C ILE A 176 -31.56 4.93 18.25
N PHE A 177 -31.12 5.07 17.01
CA PHE A 177 -30.16 4.15 16.41
C PHE A 177 -28.75 4.51 16.87
N ARG A 178 -28.10 3.62 17.63
CA ARG A 178 -26.65 3.70 17.86
C ARG A 178 -25.94 2.88 16.79
N SER A 179 -24.75 3.34 16.39
CA SER A 179 -23.86 2.59 15.50
C SER A 179 -22.49 2.42 16.13
N VAL A 180 -21.92 1.23 15.96
CA VAL A 180 -20.47 1.03 16.13
C VAL A 180 -19.86 0.96 14.74
N GLU A 181 -18.87 1.82 14.50
CA GLU A 181 -18.32 2.07 13.18
C GLU A 181 -16.79 1.92 13.15
N GLY A 182 -16.28 1.57 11.97
CA GLY A 182 -14.85 1.52 11.70
C GLY A 182 -14.08 0.56 12.61
N ARG A 183 -12.90 0.97 13.06
CA ARG A 183 -11.98 0.10 13.81
C ARG A 183 -12.50 -0.37 15.16
N LYS A 184 -13.39 0.40 15.81
CA LYS A 184 -13.98 0.01 17.11
C LYS A 184 -14.85 -1.24 16.98
N LEU A 185 -15.43 -1.45 15.80
CA LEU A 185 -16.26 -2.63 15.52
C LEU A 185 -15.46 -3.94 15.66
N PHE A 186 -14.21 -3.95 15.22
CA PHE A 186 -13.34 -5.15 15.32
C PHE A 186 -13.10 -5.56 16.77
N HIS A 187 -13.01 -4.62 17.71
CA HIS A 187 -12.87 -4.96 19.13
C HIS A 187 -14.13 -5.68 19.65
N GLY A 188 -15.32 -5.18 19.29
CA GLY A 188 -16.57 -5.84 19.64
C GLY A 188 -16.73 -7.22 18.97
N MET A 189 -16.32 -7.35 17.71
CA MET A 189 -16.32 -8.63 16.97
C MET A 189 -15.40 -9.68 17.61
N VAL A 190 -14.22 -9.29 18.12
CA VAL A 190 -13.34 -10.21 18.87
C VAL A 190 -14.07 -10.74 20.11
N GLY A 191 -14.62 -9.83 20.93
CA GLY A 191 -15.34 -10.22 22.15
C GLY A 191 -16.59 -11.07 21.86
N GLU A 192 -17.26 -10.82 20.72
CA GLU A 192 -18.36 -11.66 20.26
C GLU A 192 -17.92 -13.08 19.91
N LEU A 193 -16.85 -13.22 19.12
CA LEU A 193 -16.33 -14.54 18.76
C LEU A 193 -15.83 -15.31 19.99
N GLU A 194 -15.14 -14.64 20.92
CA GLU A 194 -14.70 -15.24 22.18
C GLU A 194 -15.89 -15.74 23.02
N ALA A 195 -16.97 -14.94 23.12
CA ALA A 195 -18.19 -15.33 23.83
C ALA A 195 -18.88 -16.54 23.17
N ILE A 196 -18.93 -16.60 21.82
CA ILE A 196 -19.49 -17.75 21.10
C ILE A 196 -18.65 -19.00 21.38
N ILE A 197 -17.32 -18.90 21.31
CA ILE A 197 -16.43 -20.03 21.58
C ILE A 197 -16.65 -20.53 23.01
N GLN A 198 -16.72 -19.63 23.99
CA GLN A 198 -16.97 -19.98 25.38
C GLN A 198 -18.28 -20.77 25.52
N VAL A 199 -19.39 -20.27 24.97
CA VAL A 199 -20.70 -20.95 25.03
C VAL A 199 -20.67 -22.32 24.36
N VAL A 200 -20.08 -22.42 23.16
CA VAL A 200 -19.97 -23.70 22.44
C VAL A 200 -19.20 -24.72 23.26
N ILE A 201 -18.07 -24.34 23.87
CA ILE A 201 -17.25 -25.25 24.66
C ILE A 201 -17.94 -25.62 25.99
N GLU A 202 -18.60 -24.67 26.66
CA GLU A 202 -19.35 -24.93 27.89
C GLU A 202 -20.50 -25.93 27.68
N GLU A 203 -21.34 -25.72 26.65
CA GLU A 203 -22.44 -26.65 26.36
C GLU A 203 -21.93 -28.01 25.87
N SER A 204 -20.82 -28.03 25.13
CA SER A 204 -20.17 -29.28 24.71
C SER A 204 -19.64 -30.08 25.89
N ASN A 205 -18.98 -29.42 26.85
CA ASN A 205 -18.47 -30.05 28.06
C ASN A 205 -19.60 -30.64 28.91
N LYS A 206 -20.69 -29.88 29.06
CA LYS A 206 -21.89 -30.30 29.80
C LYS A 206 -22.57 -31.49 29.14
N TYR A 207 -22.73 -31.48 27.82
CA TYR A 207 -23.38 -32.57 27.10
C TYR A 207 -22.54 -33.85 27.06
N LEU A 208 -21.22 -33.73 26.87
CA LEU A 208 -20.31 -34.87 26.76
C LEU A 208 -19.77 -35.37 28.11
N GLY A 209 -19.98 -34.62 29.20
CA GLY A 209 -19.51 -34.95 30.54
C GLY A 209 -17.98 -34.99 30.69
N LYS A 210 -17.26 -34.27 29.83
CA LYS A 210 -15.79 -34.27 29.77
C LYS A 210 -15.28 -32.95 29.21
N ASP A 211 -14.05 -32.58 29.57
CA ASP A 211 -13.38 -31.42 28.97
C ASP A 211 -12.95 -31.72 27.53
N VAL A 212 -13.68 -31.14 26.58
CA VAL A 212 -13.46 -31.32 25.14
C VAL A 212 -12.12 -30.79 24.66
N SER A 213 -11.49 -29.88 25.43
CA SER A 213 -10.16 -29.31 25.12
C SER A 213 -9.07 -30.39 25.08
N ASN A 214 -9.28 -31.50 25.80
CA ASN A 214 -8.39 -32.67 25.82
C ASN A 214 -8.55 -33.58 24.59
N TYR A 215 -9.51 -33.29 23.69
CA TYR A 215 -9.81 -34.09 22.50
C TYR A 215 -9.65 -33.23 21.23
N PRO A 216 -8.43 -33.11 20.67
CA PRO A 216 -8.11 -32.11 19.65
C PRO A 216 -9.02 -32.11 18.43
N ASN A 217 -9.40 -33.29 17.91
CA ASN A 217 -10.28 -33.39 16.74
C ASN A 217 -11.70 -32.86 17.02
N ILE A 218 -12.21 -33.10 18.24
CA ILE A 218 -13.53 -32.62 18.67
C ILE A 218 -13.45 -31.12 18.92
N TYR A 219 -12.44 -30.69 19.67
CA TYR A 219 -12.21 -29.27 19.99
C TYR A 219 -12.09 -28.41 18.73
N GLU A 220 -11.28 -28.85 17.76
CA GLU A 220 -11.11 -28.18 16.47
C GLU A 220 -12.45 -28.08 15.72
N HIS A 221 -13.25 -29.14 15.70
CA HIS A 221 -14.56 -29.12 15.05
C HIS A 221 -15.53 -28.13 15.71
N LEU A 222 -15.53 -28.05 17.04
CA LEU A 222 -16.34 -27.11 17.82
C LEU A 222 -15.89 -25.66 17.61
N LEU A 223 -14.59 -25.39 17.53
CA LEU A 223 -14.06 -24.07 17.23
C LEU A 223 -14.44 -23.60 15.82
N ASN A 224 -14.36 -24.49 14.82
CA ASN A 224 -14.82 -24.19 13.46
C ASN A 224 -16.34 -23.89 13.45
N TYR A 225 -17.13 -24.59 14.27
CA TYR A 225 -18.56 -24.31 14.44
C TYR A 225 -18.80 -22.93 15.09
N ALA A 226 -18.09 -22.60 16.17
CA ALA A 226 -18.16 -21.28 16.79
C ALA A 226 -17.85 -20.15 15.79
N TYR A 227 -16.79 -20.31 14.99
CA TYR A 227 -16.44 -19.33 13.95
C TYR A 227 -17.54 -19.21 12.88
N ARG A 228 -18.21 -20.31 12.52
CA ARG A 228 -19.31 -20.30 11.56
C ARG A 228 -20.54 -19.56 12.08
N ILE A 229 -20.90 -19.71 13.36
CA ILE A 229 -21.95 -18.89 14.00
C ILE A 229 -21.56 -17.41 13.96
N PHE A 230 -20.33 -17.07 14.34
CA PHE A 230 -19.84 -15.69 14.30
C PHE A 230 -19.88 -15.09 12.89
N PHE A 231 -19.53 -15.88 11.87
CA PHE A 231 -19.44 -15.37 10.51
C PHE A 231 -20.80 -15.27 9.82
N PHE A 232 -21.62 -16.32 9.89
CA PHE A 232 -22.91 -16.37 9.18
C PHE A 232 -24.11 -15.88 10.02
N GLY A 233 -23.95 -15.81 11.34
CA GLY A 233 -25.01 -15.42 12.26
C GLY A 233 -25.77 -16.61 12.83
N LEU A 234 -26.46 -16.35 13.94
CA LEU A 234 -27.29 -17.30 14.65
C LEU A 234 -28.52 -17.67 13.80
N GLY A 235 -28.77 -18.97 13.64
CA GLY A 235 -29.90 -19.46 12.84
C GLY A 235 -29.63 -19.57 11.33
N SER A 236 -28.44 -19.20 10.85
CA SER A 236 -28.03 -19.47 9.47
C SER A 236 -27.83 -20.98 9.25
N GLU A 237 -28.37 -21.52 8.16
CA GLU A 237 -28.12 -22.91 7.77
C GLU A 237 -26.64 -23.20 7.50
N GLN A 238 -25.89 -22.19 7.04
CA GLN A 238 -24.46 -22.25 6.77
C GLN A 238 -23.64 -22.31 8.07
N ALA A 239 -24.21 -21.86 9.19
CA ALA A 239 -23.58 -22.00 10.50
C ALA A 239 -23.63 -23.44 11.03
N SER A 240 -24.64 -24.22 10.65
CA SER A 240 -24.93 -25.53 11.25
C SER A 240 -23.80 -26.55 11.13
N ILE A 241 -23.59 -27.33 12.19
CA ILE A 241 -22.53 -28.33 12.27
C ILE A 241 -22.88 -29.66 11.57
N ARG A 242 -24.13 -29.81 11.08
CA ARG A 242 -24.68 -30.93 10.27
C ARG A 242 -23.95 -32.27 10.51
N SER A 243 -24.03 -32.81 11.73
CA SER A 243 -23.32 -34.05 12.12
C SER A 243 -23.82 -34.65 13.46
N TYR A 244 -23.05 -35.57 14.05
CA TYR A 244 -23.22 -36.22 15.38
C TYR A 244 -23.46 -35.24 16.56
N PHE A 245 -23.21 -33.94 16.38
CA PHE A 245 -23.29 -32.92 17.43
C PHE A 245 -24.59 -32.09 17.42
N GLN A 246 -25.67 -32.58 16.81
CA GLN A 246 -26.96 -31.86 16.74
C GLN A 246 -27.49 -31.39 18.10
N MET A 247 -27.36 -32.19 19.15
CA MET A 247 -27.80 -31.81 20.50
C MET A 247 -26.97 -30.66 21.07
N ILE A 248 -25.64 -30.68 20.87
CA ILE A 248 -24.76 -29.59 21.28
C ILE A 248 -25.12 -28.30 20.54
N GLU A 249 -25.38 -28.40 19.23
CA GLU A 249 -25.84 -27.28 18.41
C GLU A 249 -27.16 -26.70 18.93
N ALA A 250 -28.15 -27.53 19.26
CA ALA A 250 -29.42 -27.07 19.81
C ALA A 250 -29.26 -26.33 21.16
N GLU A 251 -28.49 -26.90 22.09
CA GLU A 251 -28.22 -26.28 23.40
C GLU A 251 -27.42 -24.97 23.26
N THR A 252 -26.42 -24.95 22.37
CA THR A 252 -25.62 -23.75 22.06
C THR A 252 -26.53 -22.64 21.54
N ILE A 253 -27.37 -22.93 20.53
CA ILE A 253 -28.29 -21.96 19.94
C ILE A 253 -29.25 -21.43 21.02
N PHE A 254 -29.80 -22.31 21.85
CA PHE A 254 -30.70 -21.90 22.94
C PHE A 254 -30.01 -20.96 23.94
N HIS A 255 -28.77 -21.25 24.33
CA HIS A 255 -28.00 -20.40 25.23
C HIS A 255 -27.69 -19.04 24.59
N LEU A 256 -27.21 -19.01 23.34
CA LEU A 256 -26.93 -17.76 22.61
C LEU A 256 -28.19 -16.90 22.42
N LEU A 257 -29.33 -17.50 22.09
CA LEU A 257 -30.63 -16.80 22.02
C LEU A 257 -31.01 -16.16 23.36
N ARG A 258 -30.73 -16.84 24.48
CA ARG A 258 -30.98 -16.30 25.82
C ARG A 258 -30.08 -15.11 26.13
N ILE A 259 -28.82 -15.14 25.71
CA ILE A 259 -27.90 -14.00 25.83
C ILE A 259 -28.38 -12.83 24.98
N GLN A 260 -28.75 -13.10 23.73
CA GLN A 260 -29.28 -12.09 22.79
C GLN A 260 -30.55 -11.44 23.33
N LYS A 261 -31.50 -12.23 23.86
CA LYS A 261 -32.72 -11.73 24.51
C LYS A 261 -32.41 -10.84 25.72
N LYS A 262 -31.50 -11.25 26.60
CA LYS A 262 -31.07 -10.43 27.75
C LYS A 262 -30.40 -9.14 27.32
N PHE A 263 -29.65 -9.15 26.22
CA PHE A 263 -29.07 -7.94 25.62
C PHE A 263 -30.19 -7.01 25.15
N TYR A 264 -31.13 -7.52 24.35
CA TYR A 264 -32.28 -6.75 23.88
C TYR A 264 -33.09 -6.12 25.02
N GLU A 265 -33.43 -6.89 26.05
CA GLU A 265 -34.20 -6.39 27.20
C GLU A 265 -33.48 -5.27 27.95
N ARG A 266 -32.15 -5.36 28.13
CA ARG A 266 -31.35 -4.30 28.78
C ARG A 266 -31.36 -3.00 27.98
N HIS A 267 -31.20 -3.10 26.66
CA HIS A 267 -31.20 -1.94 25.76
C HIS A 267 -32.60 -1.36 25.55
N LYS A 268 -33.64 -2.19 25.56
CA LYS A 268 -35.05 -1.75 25.51
C LYS A 268 -35.47 -0.97 26.76
N LEU A 269 -35.01 -1.40 27.94
CA LEU A 269 -35.46 -0.84 29.22
C LEU A 269 -34.63 0.35 29.71
N GLY A 270 -33.61 0.80 28.97
CA GLY A 270 -32.72 1.87 29.42
C GLY A 270 -32.08 1.55 30.78
N ALA A 271 -31.78 0.27 31.05
CA ALA A 271 -31.43 -0.18 32.38
C ALA A 271 -30.09 0.42 32.84
N VAL A 272 -30.13 1.15 33.96
CA VAL A 272 -29.03 1.90 34.61
C VAL A 272 -27.82 1.03 35.00
N ASN A 273 -27.97 -0.30 35.03
CA ASN A 273 -26.88 -1.23 35.35
C ASN A 273 -26.25 -1.86 34.10
N ARG A 274 -25.28 -1.15 33.51
CA ARG A 274 -24.38 -1.67 32.45
C ARG A 274 -23.34 -2.69 32.95
N GLN A 275 -23.42 -3.17 34.19
CA GLN A 275 -22.48 -4.13 34.77
C GLN A 275 -23.08 -5.55 34.81
N SER A 276 -22.92 -6.31 33.72
CA SER A 276 -22.89 -7.78 33.78
C SER A 276 -22.03 -8.35 32.64
N GLY A 277 -21.36 -9.47 32.93
CA GLY A 277 -20.04 -9.88 32.43
C GLY A 277 -19.79 -10.08 30.93
N HIS A 278 -20.74 -9.82 30.04
CA HIS A 278 -20.49 -9.77 28.59
C HIS A 278 -21.01 -8.43 28.04
N GLN A 279 -20.10 -7.48 27.88
CA GLN A 279 -20.38 -6.12 27.43
C GLN A 279 -20.24 -6.05 25.91
N PHE A 280 -21.21 -6.63 25.19
CA PHE A 280 -21.26 -6.48 23.73
C PHE A 280 -21.46 -5.01 23.37
N SER A 281 -20.68 -4.52 22.40
CA SER A 281 -20.74 -3.12 21.96
C SER A 281 -21.92 -2.85 21.01
N PHE A 282 -22.53 -3.90 20.47
CA PHE A 282 -23.63 -3.87 19.51
C PHE A 282 -24.47 -5.15 19.67
N TYR A 283 -25.60 -5.23 18.95
CA TYR A 283 -26.49 -6.38 18.99
C TYR A 283 -25.78 -7.67 18.50
N PRO A 284 -25.57 -8.67 19.37
CA PRO A 284 -24.67 -9.78 19.08
C PRO A 284 -25.34 -10.86 18.23
N PHE A 285 -24.50 -11.67 17.59
CA PHE A 285 -24.79 -12.93 16.90
C PHE A 285 -25.59 -12.79 15.59
N GLU A 286 -25.61 -11.61 14.98
CA GLU A 286 -26.22 -11.36 13.67
C GLU A 286 -25.36 -11.85 12.49
N GLY A 287 -24.11 -12.21 12.76
CA GLY A 287 -23.15 -12.58 11.73
C GLY A 287 -22.43 -11.38 11.12
N HIS A 288 -21.27 -11.64 10.52
CA HIS A 288 -20.43 -10.60 9.93
C HIS A 288 -19.93 -10.92 8.51
N GLU A 289 -20.53 -11.89 7.82
CA GLU A 289 -20.16 -12.30 6.46
C GLU A 289 -20.04 -11.10 5.52
N SER A 290 -21.07 -10.24 5.46
CA SER A 290 -21.11 -9.09 4.55
C SER A 290 -19.97 -8.09 4.80
N ARG A 291 -19.52 -7.94 6.04
CA ARG A 291 -18.45 -7.02 6.44
C ARG A 291 -17.07 -7.67 6.24
N LEU A 292 -16.88 -8.85 6.82
CA LEU A 292 -15.60 -9.53 6.88
C LEU A 292 -15.20 -10.20 5.55
N SER A 293 -16.15 -10.61 4.71
CA SER A 293 -15.84 -11.20 3.39
C SER A 293 -15.07 -10.24 2.51
N HIS A 294 -15.56 -9.00 2.36
CA HIS A 294 -14.91 -7.98 1.53
C HIS A 294 -13.57 -7.55 2.13
N TYR A 295 -13.52 -7.40 3.46
CA TYR A 295 -12.31 -7.08 4.20
C TYR A 295 -11.18 -8.09 3.97
N TYR A 296 -11.43 -9.37 4.25
CA TYR A 296 -10.40 -10.41 4.12
C TYR A 296 -9.99 -10.63 2.68
N ARG A 297 -10.93 -10.61 1.72
CA ARG A 297 -10.62 -10.76 0.29
C ARG A 297 -9.72 -9.62 -0.20
N ASN A 298 -10.03 -8.38 0.15
CA ASN A 298 -9.21 -7.23 -0.24
C ASN A 298 -7.82 -7.32 0.40
N LEU A 299 -7.75 -7.56 1.72
CA LEU A 299 -6.48 -7.68 2.44
C LEU A 299 -5.60 -8.79 1.84
N TYR A 300 -6.18 -9.96 1.55
CA TYR A 300 -5.47 -11.07 0.91
C TYR A 300 -5.02 -10.74 -0.53
N ALA A 301 -5.86 -10.04 -1.30
CA ALA A 301 -5.52 -9.63 -2.66
C ALA A 301 -4.33 -8.67 -2.69
N ILE A 302 -4.25 -7.70 -1.77
CA ILE A 302 -3.09 -6.79 -1.66
C ILE A 302 -1.82 -7.60 -1.39
N VAL A 303 -1.87 -8.52 -0.42
CA VAL A 303 -0.73 -9.35 -0.05
C VAL A 303 -0.28 -10.23 -1.22
N LYS A 304 -1.23 -10.87 -1.90
CA LYS A 304 -0.96 -11.70 -3.08
C LYS A 304 -0.36 -10.89 -4.23
N MET A 305 -0.88 -9.69 -4.49
CA MET A 305 -0.36 -8.79 -5.52
C MET A 305 1.11 -8.43 -5.26
N ILE A 306 1.46 -8.09 -4.01
CA ILE A 306 2.84 -7.73 -3.66
C ILE A 306 3.79 -8.93 -3.83
N THR A 307 3.32 -10.12 -3.47
CA THR A 307 4.15 -11.34 -3.33
C THR A 307 4.11 -12.28 -4.54
N ALA A 308 3.33 -11.97 -5.58
CA ALA A 308 3.20 -12.81 -6.77
C ALA A 308 4.55 -12.99 -7.51
N LYS A 309 4.86 -14.24 -7.89
CA LYS A 309 6.06 -14.57 -8.68
C LYS A 309 5.82 -14.21 -10.15
N HIS A 310 6.52 -13.18 -10.62
CA HIS A 310 6.26 -12.55 -11.92
C HIS A 310 6.55 -13.45 -13.14
N ASN A 311 5.50 -13.71 -13.94
CA ASN A 311 5.48 -14.05 -15.37
C ASN A 311 4.53 -13.07 -16.11
N GLY A 312 4.70 -11.75 -15.94
CA GLY A 312 3.93 -10.73 -16.67
C GLY A 312 2.88 -9.92 -15.89
N GLU A 313 2.53 -10.25 -14.63
CA GLU A 313 1.64 -9.42 -13.79
C GLU A 313 2.29 -8.89 -12.49
N TYR A 314 1.92 -7.65 -12.15
CA TYR A 314 2.43 -6.77 -11.08
C TYR A 314 2.76 -7.48 -9.75
N GLY A 315 4.01 -7.32 -9.26
CA GLY A 315 4.52 -7.88 -7.99
C GLY A 315 6.06 -7.83 -7.92
N THR A 316 6.66 -8.18 -6.77
CA THR A 316 8.13 -8.23 -6.62
C THR A 316 8.64 -9.61 -6.19
N LYS A 317 9.73 -10.08 -6.82
CA LYS A 317 10.47 -11.28 -6.38
C LYS A 317 11.43 -10.98 -5.21
N ASP A 318 11.71 -9.71 -4.97
CA ASP A 318 12.58 -9.29 -3.88
C ASP A 318 11.80 -9.29 -2.57
N TYR A 319 12.18 -10.23 -1.71
CA TYR A 319 11.61 -10.39 -0.38
C TYR A 319 11.68 -9.12 0.45
N PHE A 320 12.80 -8.37 0.43
CA PHE A 320 12.96 -7.16 1.23
C PHE A 320 12.02 -6.05 0.75
N ILE A 321 11.88 -5.91 -0.57
CA ILE A 321 10.93 -4.95 -1.16
C ILE A 321 9.50 -5.33 -0.78
N ALA A 322 9.10 -6.60 -0.95
CA ALA A 322 7.77 -7.07 -0.55
C ALA A 322 7.51 -6.81 0.94
N ARG A 323 8.49 -7.10 1.80
CA ARG A 323 8.41 -6.91 3.25
C ARG A 323 8.19 -5.44 3.61
N ASN A 324 8.79 -4.50 2.89
CA ASN A 324 8.59 -3.06 3.12
C ASN A 324 7.16 -2.61 2.79
N TYR A 325 6.60 -3.00 1.64
CA TYR A 325 5.20 -2.67 1.31
C TYR A 325 4.21 -3.34 2.26
N LEU A 326 4.45 -4.60 2.63
CA LEU A 326 3.60 -5.30 3.60
C LEU A 326 3.69 -4.72 5.00
N LYS A 327 4.83 -4.14 5.38
CA LYS A 327 4.97 -3.36 6.61
C LYS A 327 4.09 -2.10 6.59
N ILE A 328 4.00 -1.41 5.44
CA ILE A 328 3.09 -0.25 5.27
C ILE A 328 1.63 -0.69 5.43
N LEU A 329 1.24 -1.77 4.76
CA LEU A 329 -0.11 -2.34 4.87
C LEU A 329 -0.42 -2.73 6.32
N ARG A 330 0.46 -3.51 6.95
CA ARG A 330 0.28 -3.96 8.34
C ARG A 330 0.17 -2.80 9.33
N ALA A 331 0.92 -1.72 9.12
CA ALA A 331 0.82 -0.52 9.97
C ALA A 331 -0.57 0.13 9.93
N GLN A 332 -1.40 -0.17 8.94
CA GLN A 332 -2.80 0.26 8.91
C GLN A 332 -3.73 -0.62 9.74
N LEU A 333 -3.35 -1.86 10.06
CA LEU A 333 -4.18 -2.81 10.78
C LEU A 333 -4.08 -2.58 12.30
N SER A 334 -5.22 -2.44 12.97
CA SER A 334 -5.28 -2.43 14.44
C SER A 334 -4.95 -3.79 15.05
N ASN A 335 -4.65 -3.79 16.35
CA ASN A 335 -4.41 -5.02 17.10
C ASN A 335 -5.61 -5.99 17.05
N SER A 336 -6.84 -5.45 17.08
CA SER A 336 -8.07 -6.25 16.95
C SER A 336 -8.25 -6.82 15.54
N GLU A 337 -7.88 -6.08 14.51
CA GLU A 337 -7.87 -6.57 13.11
C GLU A 337 -6.86 -7.72 12.92
N GLN A 338 -5.65 -7.58 13.46
CA GLN A 338 -4.65 -8.66 13.43
C GLN A 338 -5.07 -9.87 14.25
N HIS A 339 -5.77 -9.66 15.38
CA HIS A 339 -6.34 -10.75 16.17
C HIS A 339 -7.44 -11.50 15.38
N LEU A 340 -8.38 -10.79 14.78
CA LEU A 340 -9.42 -11.41 13.94
C LEU A 340 -8.84 -12.12 12.72
N LEU A 341 -7.79 -11.57 12.10
CA LEU A 341 -7.06 -12.24 11.03
C LEU A 341 -6.45 -13.57 11.50
N TYR A 342 -5.86 -13.59 12.69
CA TYR A 342 -5.34 -14.82 13.30
C TYR A 342 -6.47 -15.83 13.56
N LEU A 343 -7.59 -15.43 14.15
CA LEU A 343 -8.73 -16.32 14.39
C LEU A 343 -9.32 -16.85 13.08
N ASN A 344 -9.45 -16.00 12.05
CA ASN A 344 -9.89 -16.40 10.72
C ASN A 344 -8.94 -17.44 10.10
N TYR A 345 -7.63 -17.26 10.26
CA TYR A 345 -6.62 -18.22 9.81
C TYR A 345 -6.71 -19.56 10.56
N ARG A 346 -6.87 -19.51 11.89
CA ARG A 346 -6.78 -20.67 12.77
C ARG A 346 -8.00 -21.56 12.71
N ILE A 347 -9.18 -20.98 12.90
CA ILE A 347 -10.45 -21.69 13.08
C ILE A 347 -11.52 -21.27 12.07
N GLY A 348 -11.18 -20.37 11.15
CA GLY A 348 -12.09 -19.86 10.14
C GLY A 348 -11.70 -20.31 8.73
N PHE A 349 -12.04 -19.45 7.76
CA PHE A 349 -11.86 -19.70 6.33
C PHE A 349 -10.46 -19.28 5.80
N GLY A 350 -9.58 -18.79 6.67
CA GLY A 350 -8.32 -18.16 6.31
C GLY A 350 -7.11 -19.10 6.21
N LYS A 351 -7.30 -20.41 6.04
CA LYS A 351 -6.18 -21.38 6.08
C LYS A 351 -5.08 -21.11 5.05
N ASP A 352 -5.41 -20.45 3.94
CA ASP A 352 -4.47 -20.07 2.88
C ASP A 352 -3.48 -18.97 3.27
N TRP A 353 -3.73 -18.26 4.38
CA TRP A 353 -2.82 -17.22 4.88
C TRP A 353 -1.45 -17.76 5.28
N ASN A 354 -1.37 -19.01 5.73
CA ASN A 354 -0.11 -19.65 6.07
C ASN A 354 -0.22 -21.17 6.00
N SER A 355 0.55 -21.82 5.14
CA SER A 355 0.58 -23.29 5.08
C SER A 355 1.59 -23.87 6.06
N ILE A 356 1.24 -24.98 6.71
CA ILE A 356 2.21 -25.78 7.47
C ILE A 356 3.14 -26.56 6.51
N LYS A 357 2.76 -26.72 5.23
CA LYS A 357 3.56 -27.44 4.23
C LYS A 357 4.49 -26.47 3.47
N PRO A 358 5.77 -26.82 3.25
CA PRO A 358 6.81 -25.93 2.70
C PRO A 358 6.62 -25.48 1.24
N ARG A 359 5.53 -25.87 0.56
CA ARG A 359 5.29 -25.55 -0.86
C ARG A 359 4.31 -24.40 -1.10
N ASN A 360 3.60 -23.90 -0.07
CA ASN A 360 2.57 -22.86 -0.24
C ASN A 360 2.80 -21.63 0.66
N THR A 361 2.13 -20.56 0.29
CA THR A 361 2.26 -19.17 0.74
C THR A 361 2.21 -19.00 2.27
N ASN A 362 3.28 -18.45 2.83
CA ASN A 362 3.44 -18.22 4.27
C ASN A 362 3.38 -16.72 4.60
N TYR A 363 2.20 -16.13 4.47
CA TYR A 363 2.08 -14.67 4.60
C TYR A 363 2.20 -14.19 6.05
N LEU A 364 1.62 -14.93 6.99
CA LEU A 364 1.64 -14.56 8.42
C LEU A 364 3.04 -14.64 9.01
N THR A 365 3.82 -15.64 8.62
CA THR A 365 5.18 -15.87 9.13
C THR A 365 6.24 -15.16 8.29
N THR A 366 6.42 -15.54 7.02
CA THR A 366 7.48 -14.99 6.14
C THR A 366 7.40 -13.46 6.03
N TYR A 367 6.20 -12.91 5.89
CA TYR A 367 6.03 -11.46 5.74
C TYR A 367 5.57 -10.75 7.02
N ARG A 368 5.31 -11.49 8.10
CA ARG A 368 4.91 -10.97 9.42
C ARG A 368 3.69 -10.09 9.38
N MET A 369 2.62 -10.55 8.74
CA MET A 369 1.35 -9.81 8.67
C MET A 369 0.65 -9.65 10.03
N ILE A 370 1.00 -10.48 11.01
CA ILE A 370 0.44 -10.45 12.39
C ILE A 370 1.49 -9.99 13.43
N HIS A 371 2.47 -9.19 13.03
CA HIS A 371 3.56 -8.78 13.92
C HIS A 371 3.09 -8.01 15.17
N ASN A 372 2.04 -7.19 15.08
CA ASN A 372 1.56 -6.35 16.19
C ASN A 372 0.40 -7.02 16.96
N ILE A 373 0.11 -8.29 16.70
CA ILE A 373 -0.93 -9.02 17.41
C ILE A 373 -0.62 -9.04 18.93
N PRO A 374 -1.60 -8.79 19.82
CA PRO A 374 -1.37 -8.75 21.26
C PRO A 374 -1.24 -10.16 21.84
N VAL A 375 -0.11 -10.82 21.58
CA VAL A 375 0.14 -12.25 21.87
C VAL A 375 -0.18 -12.66 23.31
N ASP A 376 0.09 -11.79 24.30
CA ASP A 376 -0.12 -12.10 25.72
C ASP A 376 -1.61 -12.16 26.11
N ARG A 377 -2.49 -11.57 25.30
CA ARG A 377 -3.93 -11.54 25.56
C ARG A 377 -4.68 -12.70 24.90
N ILE A 378 -4.04 -13.41 23.98
CA ILE A 378 -4.69 -14.40 23.14
C ILE A 378 -4.42 -15.78 23.70
N THR A 379 -5.45 -16.36 24.30
CA THR A 379 -5.43 -17.72 24.85
C THR A 379 -6.28 -18.68 24.03
N ILE A 380 -7.25 -18.17 23.27
CA ILE A 380 -8.22 -18.96 22.50
C ILE A 380 -7.98 -18.72 20.99
N PRO A 381 -8.02 -19.76 20.14
CA PRO A 381 -8.05 -21.18 20.50
C PRO A 381 -6.71 -21.70 21.07
N GLU A 382 -5.61 -21.00 20.79
CA GLU A 382 -4.32 -21.17 21.46
C GLU A 382 -3.46 -19.91 21.26
N SER A 383 -2.42 -19.77 22.06
CA SER A 383 -1.48 -18.64 21.95
C SER A 383 -0.77 -18.62 20.58
N PRO A 384 -0.62 -17.44 19.94
CA PRO A 384 0.17 -17.29 18.72
C PRO A 384 1.62 -17.76 18.85
N ARG A 385 2.26 -17.55 20.02
CA ARG A 385 3.63 -18.02 20.29
C ARG A 385 3.70 -19.55 20.23
N LYS A 386 2.71 -20.22 20.82
CA LYS A 386 2.59 -21.68 20.80
C LYS A 386 2.32 -22.21 19.39
N HIS A 387 1.36 -21.61 18.67
CA HIS A 387 1.00 -22.03 17.32
C HIS A 387 2.17 -21.94 16.34
N PHE A 388 2.98 -20.89 16.43
CA PHE A 388 4.14 -20.66 15.55
C PHE A 388 5.48 -21.09 16.18
N GLU A 389 5.47 -21.90 17.23
CA GLU A 389 6.67 -22.30 17.97
C GLU A 389 7.75 -22.93 17.06
N ALA A 390 7.32 -23.81 16.14
CA ALA A 390 8.24 -24.45 15.19
C ALA A 390 8.94 -23.45 14.25
N TYR A 391 8.24 -22.37 13.86
CA TYR A 391 8.82 -21.30 13.05
C TYR A 391 9.76 -20.43 13.88
N ILE A 392 9.35 -20.06 15.09
CA ILE A 392 10.12 -19.22 16.04
C ILE A 392 11.45 -19.87 16.42
N LYS A 393 11.43 -21.19 16.66
CA LYS A 393 12.64 -21.98 17.00
C LYS A 393 13.51 -22.29 15.77
N GLY A 394 13.00 -22.04 14.56
CA GLY A 394 13.73 -22.27 13.32
C GLY A 394 14.86 -21.26 13.10
N ASN A 395 15.84 -21.63 12.29
CA ASN A 395 17.00 -20.78 11.95
C ASN A 395 16.64 -19.54 11.10
N GLU A 396 15.38 -19.38 10.70
CA GLU A 396 14.90 -18.26 9.89
C GLU A 396 14.60 -16.99 10.70
N VAL A 397 14.50 -17.10 12.04
CA VAL A 397 14.18 -15.97 12.92
C VAL A 397 15.44 -15.49 13.64
N SER A 398 15.89 -14.28 13.32
CA SER A 398 16.96 -13.62 14.06
C SER A 398 16.41 -13.01 15.34
N ARG A 399 17.17 -13.04 16.45
CA ARG A 399 16.81 -12.34 17.70
C ARG A 399 16.55 -10.83 17.52
N LYS A 400 17.08 -10.22 16.45
CA LYS A 400 16.84 -8.81 16.10
C LYS A 400 15.62 -8.59 15.21
N ASP A 401 15.00 -9.67 14.74
CA ASP A 401 13.96 -9.64 13.71
C ASP A 401 12.86 -10.67 14.04
N THR A 402 12.19 -10.46 15.17
CA THR A 402 11.18 -11.34 15.75
C THR A 402 9.90 -11.43 14.91
N LEU A 403 9.15 -12.53 15.06
CA LEU A 403 7.83 -12.71 14.46
C LEU A 403 6.83 -11.72 15.06
N PHE A 404 6.84 -11.55 16.38
CA PHE A 404 5.94 -10.67 17.14
C PHE A 404 6.69 -9.47 17.74
N GLU A 405 6.04 -8.32 17.77
CA GLU A 405 6.55 -7.08 18.38
C GLU A 405 6.73 -7.23 19.89
N TRP A 406 5.82 -7.96 20.53
CA TRP A 406 5.83 -8.27 21.96
C TRP A 406 6.87 -9.33 22.35
N GLY A 407 7.70 -9.77 21.41
CA GLY A 407 8.68 -10.84 21.60
C GLY A 407 8.11 -12.22 21.28
N ASP A 408 8.99 -13.10 20.79
CA ASP A 408 8.63 -14.46 20.39
C ASP A 408 8.66 -15.48 21.54
N TYR A 409 9.18 -15.06 22.69
CA TYR A 409 9.32 -15.87 23.90
C TYR A 409 8.64 -15.14 25.05
N ASP A 410 8.09 -15.92 25.97
CA ASP A 410 7.49 -15.43 27.23
C ASP A 410 8.56 -14.86 28.18
#